data_AF-A0A537SEW6-F1
#
_entry.id   AF-A0A537SEW6-F1
#
_cell.length_a   1.000
_cell.length_b   1.000
_cell.length_c   1.000
_cell.angle_alpha   90.00
_cell.angle_beta   90.00
_cell.angle_gamma   90.00
#
_symmetry.space_group_name_H-M   'P 1'
#
loop_
_entity.id
_entity.type
_entity.pdbx_description
1 polymer ?
#
loop_
_entity_poly.entity_id
_entity_poly.type
_entity_poly.pdbx_seq_one_letter_code
_entity_poly.pdbx_strand_id
1 'polypeptide(L)'
;MALVGIAGAVVLPTDTVTLSWIHTVEGTPWEEDYTIRDGALALTRARVKRSGAGMDAPDGAVWAQGWWHYAPLLPPLREVVLANSSFAPGYTVCWVGQCRALSAMIAAGSPVRLATRTCHSNSQQPSD
;
A
#
# COMPACT_ATOMS: atom_id res chain seq x y z
N MET A 1 25.54 9.82 -24.73
CA MET A 1 25.23 9.77 -23.29
C MET A 1 23.72 9.74 -23.13
N ALA A 2 23.14 8.58 -22.81
CA ALA A 2 21.71 8.50 -22.49
C ALA A 2 21.54 8.81 -21.01
N LEU A 3 20.80 9.87 -20.69
CA LEU A 3 20.27 10.10 -19.35
C LEU A 3 19.13 9.09 -19.16
N VAL A 4 19.37 8.05 -18.36
CA VAL A 4 18.30 7.16 -17.89
C VAL A 4 17.46 7.95 -16.90
N GLY A 5 16.15 8.02 -17.16
CA GLY A 5 15.22 8.90 -16.46
C GLY A 5 15.19 8.67 -14.95
N ILE A 6 14.97 9.77 -14.22
CA ILE A 6 14.78 9.77 -12.77
C ILE A 6 13.58 8.87 -12.45
N ALA A 7 13.79 7.87 -11.59
CA ALA A 7 12.75 6.99 -11.09
C ALA A 7 11.59 7.84 -10.55
N GLY A 8 10.41 7.73 -11.18
CA GLY A 8 9.24 8.51 -10.85
C GLY A 8 8.68 8.13 -9.48
N ALA A 9 8.73 9.05 -8.53
CA ALA A 9 8.01 8.94 -7.27
C ALA A 9 6.69 9.70 -7.37
N VAL A 10 5.60 9.11 -6.89
CA VAL A 10 4.30 9.77 -6.75
C VAL A 10 4.08 10.11 -5.29
N VAL A 11 3.69 11.36 -5.01
CA VAL A 11 3.33 11.81 -3.66
C VAL A 11 1.82 11.92 -3.57
N LEU A 12 1.24 11.31 -2.54
CA LEU A 12 -0.19 11.39 -2.27
C LEU A 12 -0.46 12.50 -1.24
N PRO A 13 -1.46 13.37 -1.44
CA PRO A 13 -1.77 14.48 -0.54
C PRO A 13 -2.65 14.01 0.64
N THR A 14 -2.23 12.97 1.37
CA THR A 14 -3.03 12.31 2.40
C THR A 14 -2.14 11.52 3.37
N ASP A 15 -2.60 11.39 4.61
CA ASP A 15 -1.98 10.51 5.60
C ASP A 15 -2.61 9.11 5.64
N THR A 16 -3.72 8.90 4.91
CA THR A 16 -4.41 7.61 4.83
C THR A 16 -4.41 7.08 3.41
N VAL A 17 -4.14 5.80 3.24
CA VAL A 17 -4.17 5.11 1.95
C VAL A 17 -4.74 3.71 2.12
N THR A 18 -5.57 3.29 1.18
CA THR A 18 -6.04 1.91 1.10
C THR A 18 -5.37 1.23 -0.08
N LEU A 19 -4.81 0.06 0.15
CA LEU A 19 -4.27 -0.82 -0.87
C LEU A 19 -5.27 -1.95 -1.09
N SER A 20 -5.59 -2.26 -2.35
CA SER A 20 -6.39 -3.44 -2.68
C SER A 20 -5.76 -4.24 -3.81
N TRP A 21 -5.83 -5.56 -3.71
CA TRP A 21 -5.28 -6.48 -4.70
C TRP A 21 -5.98 -7.83 -4.63
N ILE A 22 -5.70 -8.68 -5.62
CA ILE A 22 -6.05 -10.09 -5.57
C ILE A 22 -4.82 -10.86 -5.08
N HIS A 23 -4.92 -11.54 -3.95
CA HIS A 23 -3.87 -12.44 -3.48
C HIS A 23 -3.77 -13.60 -4.46
N THR A 24 -2.71 -13.63 -5.26
CA THR A 24 -2.62 -14.46 -6.47
C THR A 24 -2.58 -15.95 -6.18
N VAL A 25 -2.08 -16.35 -5.00
CA VAL A 25 -2.07 -17.76 -4.58
C VAL A 25 -3.48 -18.25 -4.27
N GLU A 26 -4.26 -17.45 -3.56
CA GLU A 26 -5.62 -17.82 -3.10
C GLU A 26 -6.73 -17.33 -4.04
N GLY A 27 -6.40 -16.55 -5.07
CA GLY A 27 -7.36 -15.92 -5.98
C GLY A 27 -8.34 -14.97 -5.28
N THR A 28 -7.98 -14.45 -4.10
CA THR A 28 -8.91 -13.81 -3.17
C THR A 28 -8.70 -12.30 -3.10
N PRO A 29 -9.76 -11.47 -3.11
CA PRO A 29 -9.64 -10.03 -2.87
C PRO A 29 -9.20 -9.69 -1.44
N TRP A 30 -8.19 -8.84 -1.35
CA TRP A 30 -7.63 -8.31 -0.11
C TRP A 30 -7.62 -6.80 -0.15
N GLU A 31 -7.84 -6.18 1.02
CA GLU A 31 -7.67 -4.75 1.22
C GLU A 31 -6.99 -4.44 2.54
N GLU A 32 -6.16 -3.41 2.54
CA GLU A 32 -5.43 -2.94 3.71
C GLU A 32 -5.50 -1.43 3.83
N ASP A 33 -5.85 -0.94 5.01
CA ASP A 33 -5.89 0.49 5.33
C ASP A 33 -4.66 0.90 6.13
N TYR A 34 -3.85 1.78 5.55
CA TYR A 34 -2.69 2.37 6.18
C TYR A 34 -2.97 3.80 6.61
N THR A 35 -2.41 4.19 7.76
CA THR A 35 -2.40 5.58 8.25
C THR A 35 -0.99 5.95 8.69
N ILE A 36 -0.56 7.16 8.37
CA ILE A 36 0.70 7.70 8.87
C ILE A 36 0.55 8.00 10.37
N ARG A 37 1.42 7.42 11.19
CA ARG A 37 1.57 7.68 12.62
C ARG A 37 3.04 7.83 12.93
N ASP A 38 3.42 8.95 13.55
CA ASP A 38 4.80 9.26 13.95
C ASP A 38 5.83 9.07 12.82
N GLY A 39 5.45 9.41 11.58
CA GLY A 39 6.31 9.25 10.40
C GLY A 39 6.49 7.80 9.93
N ALA A 40 5.60 6.89 10.32
CA ALA A 40 5.58 5.50 9.86
C ALA A 40 4.17 5.08 9.41
N LEU A 41 4.08 4.04 8.58
CA LEU A 41 2.84 3.47 8.08
C LEU A 41 2.28 2.46 9.09
N ALA A 42 1.19 2.78 9.76
CA ALA A 42 0.46 1.85 10.60
C ALA A 42 -0.63 1.14 9.79
N LEU A 43 -0.58 -0.20 9.73
CA LEU A 43 -1.68 -1.02 9.18
C LEU A 43 -2.82 -1.07 10.20
N THR A 44 -3.87 -0.30 9.95
CA THR A 44 -4.97 -0.11 10.91
C THR A 44 -6.10 -1.11 10.74
N ARG A 45 -6.26 -1.64 9.52
CA ARG A 45 -7.30 -2.60 9.18
C ARG A 45 -6.90 -3.42 7.98
N ALA A 46 -7.22 -4.70 8.02
CA ALA A 46 -7.18 -5.58 6.86
C ALA A 46 -8.56 -6.21 6.63
N ARG A 47 -8.88 -6.44 5.36
CA ARG A 47 -10.10 -7.08 4.90
C ARG A 47 -9.74 -8.16 3.91
N VAL A 48 -10.22 -9.37 4.16
CA VAL A 48 -10.02 -10.51 3.27
C VAL A 48 -11.36 -11.08 2.89
N LYS A 49 -11.67 -11.12 1.60
CA LYS A 49 -12.91 -11.72 1.12
C LYS A 49 -12.79 -13.24 1.29
N ARG A 50 -13.84 -13.94 1.69
CA ARG A 50 -13.79 -15.42 1.72
C ARG A 50 -14.55 -15.98 0.52
N SER A 51 -13.92 -16.86 -0.25
CA SER A 51 -14.59 -17.64 -1.29
C SER A 51 -15.02 -19.01 -0.73
N GLY A 52 -16.17 -19.07 -0.05
CA GLY A 52 -16.80 -20.33 0.35
C GLY A 52 -16.44 -20.88 1.73
N ALA A 53 -16.66 -22.19 1.93
CA ALA A 53 -16.44 -22.89 3.20
C ALA A 53 -15.00 -23.42 3.27
N GLY A 54 -14.20 -23.01 4.27
CA GLY A 54 -12.92 -23.65 4.57
C GLY A 54 -11.73 -22.78 4.98
N MET A 55 -11.81 -21.43 5.01
CA MET A 55 -10.74 -20.63 5.64
C MET A 55 -11.05 -20.33 7.10
N ASP A 56 -10.11 -20.57 7.99
CA ASP A 56 -10.15 -20.10 9.36
C ASP A 56 -10.07 -18.58 9.40
N ALA A 57 -10.79 -17.98 10.34
CA ALA A 57 -10.77 -16.54 10.53
C ALA A 57 -9.39 -16.12 11.08
N PRO A 58 -8.82 -14.99 10.61
CA PRO A 58 -7.68 -14.39 11.31
C PRO A 58 -8.04 -14.10 12.77
N ASP A 59 -7.03 -14.09 13.64
CA ASP A 59 -7.25 -13.81 15.07
C ASP A 59 -7.94 -12.45 15.27
N GLY A 60 -9.00 -12.45 16.08
CA GLY A 60 -9.80 -11.26 16.34
C GLY A 60 -10.63 -10.76 15.15
N ALA A 61 -10.74 -11.52 14.06
CA ALA A 61 -11.51 -11.12 12.90
C ALA A 61 -13.03 -11.19 13.14
N VAL A 62 -13.73 -10.20 12.60
CA VAL A 62 -15.19 -10.12 12.58
C VAL A 62 -15.67 -10.35 11.15
N TRP A 63 -16.65 -11.23 11.00
CA TRP A 63 -17.29 -11.47 9.70
C TRP A 63 -18.36 -10.42 9.43
N ALA A 64 -18.24 -9.70 8.31
CA ALA A 64 -19.24 -8.75 7.86
C ALA A 64 -19.26 -8.65 6.33
N GLN A 65 -20.47 -8.64 5.75
CA GLN A 65 -20.69 -8.35 4.32
C GLN A 65 -19.85 -9.22 3.34
N GLY A 66 -19.51 -10.46 3.71
CA GLY A 66 -18.71 -11.35 2.87
C GLY A 66 -17.19 -11.22 3.05
N TRP A 67 -16.74 -10.45 4.04
CA TRP A 67 -15.34 -10.19 4.34
C TRP A 67 -15.03 -10.51 5.81
N TRP A 68 -13.82 -11.00 6.04
CA TRP A 68 -13.19 -10.95 7.35
C TRP A 68 -12.58 -9.58 7.56
N HIS A 69 -12.95 -8.90 8.63
CA HIS A 69 -12.40 -7.62 9.05
C HIS A 69 -11.58 -7.81 10.31
N TYR A 70 -10.33 -7.35 10.31
CA TYR A 70 -9.46 -7.44 11.47
C TYR A 70 -8.46 -6.30 11.51
N ALA A 71 -7.83 -6.10 12.66
CA ALA A 71 -6.72 -5.16 12.85
C ALA A 71 -5.44 -5.98 13.06
N PRO A 72 -4.54 -6.05 12.08
CA PRO A 72 -3.28 -6.79 12.23
C PRO A 72 -2.45 -6.24 13.40
N LEU A 73 -1.90 -7.14 14.21
CA LEU A 73 -0.98 -6.79 15.29
C LEU A 73 0.45 -6.64 14.74
N LEU A 74 0.64 -5.62 13.90
CA LEU A 74 1.94 -5.26 13.34
C LEU A 74 2.44 -3.92 13.89
N PRO A 75 3.73 -3.78 14.19
CA PRO A 75 4.30 -2.47 14.51
C PRO A 75 4.23 -1.55 13.27
N PRO A 76 4.23 -0.22 13.46
CA PRO A 76 4.33 0.72 12.35
C PRO A 76 5.54 0.43 11.45
N LEU A 77 5.30 0.43 10.15
CA LEU A 77 6.28 0.08 9.12
C LEU A 77 6.92 1.35 8.56
N ARG A 78 8.25 1.33 8.36
CA ARG A 78 8.91 2.45 7.65
C ARG A 78 8.49 2.51 6.18
N GLU A 79 8.16 1.37 5.61
CA GLU A 79 7.74 1.22 4.22
C GLU A 79 6.96 -0.07 4.01
N VAL A 80 6.19 -0.10 2.94
CA VAL A 80 5.53 -1.29 2.39
C VAL A 80 6.04 -1.49 0.97
N VAL A 81 6.53 -2.70 0.67
CA VAL A 81 7.03 -3.06 -0.67
C VAL A 81 5.92 -3.74 -1.45
N LEU A 82 5.53 -3.12 -2.56
CA LEU A 82 4.46 -3.57 -3.44
C LEU A 82 5.05 -4.22 -4.68
N ALA A 83 4.61 -5.46 -4.96
CA ALA A 83 4.87 -6.07 -6.25
C ALA A 83 4.19 -5.25 -7.36
N ASN A 84 4.94 -4.92 -8.42
CA ASN A 84 4.43 -4.16 -9.56
C ASN A 84 4.87 -4.84 -10.86
N SER A 85 4.33 -6.05 -11.08
CA SER A 85 4.64 -6.89 -12.23
C SER A 85 3.77 -6.50 -13.43
N SER A 86 4.31 -6.67 -14.65
CA SER A 86 3.53 -6.57 -15.89
C SER A 86 2.76 -7.85 -16.23
N PHE A 87 2.97 -8.93 -15.47
CA PHE A 87 2.47 -10.27 -15.79
C PHE A 87 1.25 -10.71 -14.96
N ALA A 88 0.88 -9.96 -13.93
CA ALA A 88 -0.25 -10.27 -13.06
C ALA A 88 -1.01 -8.99 -12.70
N PRO A 89 -2.30 -9.10 -12.30
CA PRO A 89 -3.02 -7.98 -11.70
C PRO A 89 -2.22 -7.40 -10.53
N GLY A 90 -2.03 -6.08 -10.54
CA GLY A 90 -1.29 -5.38 -9.51
C GLY A 90 -2.18 -4.77 -8.43
N TYR A 91 -1.57 -3.93 -7.61
CA TYR A 91 -2.28 -3.16 -6.59
C TYR A 91 -3.13 -2.05 -7.22
N THR A 92 -4.29 -1.79 -6.63
CA THR A 92 -4.99 -0.51 -6.71
C THR A 92 -4.69 0.28 -5.45
N VAL A 93 -4.34 1.55 -5.63
CA VAL A 93 -4.03 2.49 -4.55
C VAL A 93 -5.18 3.49 -4.48
N CYS A 94 -5.80 3.60 -3.31
CA CYS A 94 -6.91 4.51 -3.08
C CYS A 94 -6.57 5.55 -2.01
N TRP A 95 -6.88 6.82 -2.28
CA TRP A 95 -6.73 7.93 -1.36
C TRP A 95 -7.76 9.03 -1.65
N VAL A 96 -8.29 9.68 -0.63
CA VAL A 96 -9.19 10.85 -0.76
C VAL A 96 -10.32 10.61 -1.78
N GLY A 97 -10.97 9.44 -1.71
CA GLY A 97 -12.06 9.05 -2.60
C GLY A 97 -11.66 8.78 -4.06
N GLN A 98 -10.36 8.74 -4.37
CA GLN A 98 -9.81 8.38 -5.68
C GLN A 98 -9.18 6.99 -5.58
N CYS A 99 -9.25 6.20 -6.65
CA CYS A 99 -8.57 4.91 -6.76
C CYS A 99 -7.86 4.83 -8.12
N ARG A 100 -6.59 4.42 -8.12
CA ARG A 100 -5.80 4.25 -9.34
C ARG A 100 -4.99 2.97 -9.27
N ALA A 101 -4.92 2.26 -10.39
CA ALA A 101 -4.00 1.13 -10.53
C ALA A 101 -2.56 1.62 -10.36
N LEU A 102 -1.75 0.87 -9.60
CA LEU A 102 -0.34 1.19 -9.35
C LEU A 102 0.45 1.31 -10.67
N SER A 103 0.19 0.41 -11.61
CA SER A 103 0.81 0.40 -12.94
C SER A 103 0.48 1.63 -13.80
N ALA A 104 -0.64 2.32 -13.52
CA ALA A 104 -1.00 3.57 -14.17
C ALA A 104 -0.37 4.82 -13.49
N MET A 105 0.30 4.63 -12.35
CA MET A 105 1.00 5.67 -11.61
C MET A 105 2.52 5.53 -11.78
N ILE A 106 3.03 4.30 -11.73
CA ILE A 106 4.44 3.96 -11.84
C ILE A 106 4.56 2.75 -12.77
N ALA A 107 5.43 2.85 -13.77
CA ALA A 107 5.64 1.79 -14.74
C ALA A 107 5.94 0.44 -14.06
N ALA A 108 5.29 -0.61 -14.53
CA ALA A 108 5.52 -1.97 -14.06
C ALA A 108 6.92 -2.47 -14.43
N GLY A 109 7.42 -3.47 -13.69
CA GLY A 109 8.69 -4.13 -13.95
C GLY A 109 9.67 -4.11 -12.76
N SER A 110 9.36 -3.39 -11.69
CA SER A 110 10.16 -3.39 -10.46
C SER A 110 9.28 -3.12 -9.24
N PRO A 111 9.61 -3.67 -8.05
CA PRO A 111 8.86 -3.39 -6.83
C PRO A 111 8.77 -1.89 -6.53
N VAL A 112 7.61 -1.45 -6.05
CA VAL A 112 7.38 -0.06 -5.62
C VAL A 112 7.39 0.00 -4.11
N ARG A 113 8.02 1.03 -3.54
CA ARG A 113 8.07 1.26 -2.09
C ARG A 113 7.09 2.37 -1.74
N LEU A 114 6.06 2.03 -0.97
CA LEU A 114 5.20 3.00 -0.31
C LEU A 114 5.86 3.39 1.02
N ALA A 115 6.13 4.66 1.22
CA ALA A 115 6.75 5.18 2.44
C ALA A 115 6.26 6.59 2.72
N THR A 116 6.39 7.03 3.97
CA THR A 116 6.13 8.42 4.33
C THR A 116 7.26 9.31 3.80
N ARG A 117 6.94 10.50 3.29
CA ARG A 117 7.98 11.52 3.07
C ARG A 117 8.13 12.37 4.31
N THR A 118 9.33 12.37 4.89
CA THR A 118 9.77 13.47 5.74
C THR A 118 10.28 14.58 4.82
N CYS A 119 9.53 15.67 4.69
CA CYS A 119 10.07 16.88 4.08
C CYS A 119 11.11 17.47 5.04
N HIS A 120 12.39 17.12 4.86
CA HIS A 120 13.45 17.88 5.48
C HIS A 120 13.56 19.20 4.71
N SER A 121 13.09 20.31 5.31
CA SER A 121 13.36 21.64 4.78
C SER A 121 14.87 21.86 4.87
N ASN A 122 15.56 21.69 3.76
CA ASN A 122 17.00 21.92 3.68
C ASN A 122 17.25 23.44 3.72
N SER A 123 17.27 24.02 4.93
CA SER A 123 17.97 25.28 5.19
C SER A 123 19.47 25.00 5.18
N GLN A 124 20.00 24.66 3.99
CA GLN A 124 21.43 24.62 3.75
C GLN A 124 21.85 26.06 3.41
N GLN A 125 22.02 26.81 4.49
CA GLN A 125 22.60 28.14 4.54
C GLN A 125 24.03 28.10 3.96
N PRO A 126 24.42 28.99 3.04
CA PRO A 126 25.81 29.12 2.66
C PRO A 126 26.57 29.81 3.80
N SER A 127 27.68 29.25 4.23
CA SER A 127 28.64 29.94 5.09
C SER A 127 30.05 29.53 4.70
N ASP A 128 30.71 30.53 4.09
CA ASP A 128 32.15 30.83 3.91
C ASP A 128 33.10 29.78 3.28
#